data_AF-A0A2K0UIJ4-F1
#
_entry.id   AF-A0A2K0UIJ4-F1
#
_cell.length_a   1.000
_cell.length_b   1.000
_cell.length_c   1.000
_cell.angle_alpha   90.00
_cell.angle_beta   90.00
_cell.angle_gamma   90.00
#
_symmetry.space_group_name_H-M   'P 1'
#
loop_
_entity.id
_entity.type
_entity.pdbx_description
1 polymer ?
#
loop_
_entity_poly.entity_id
_entity_poly.type
_entity_poly.pdbx_seq_one_letter_code
_entity_poly.pdbx_strand_id
1 'polypeptide(L)'
;MSADRSARGFIHADYSSNHVDIPESFLTGPAADPVTFRPVPWKESDVPEYAKCKAWILDNVLSREECDELIALAEASAPREKPEDSPWRPALISVAPGVETRAPGYRNSDRIIWDKQLLVDRLWDRCAQAEGLQELVATAPCSRPDHKGNKKGTWQFHGLNERMRFLKYTPGMFFRRK
;
A
#
# COMPACT_ATOMS: atom_id res chain seq x y z
N MET A 1 -6.56 -22.17 -23.21
CA MET A 1 -5.34 -21.81 -23.96
C MET A 1 -4.87 -20.47 -23.42
N SER A 2 -3.66 -20.21 -22.95
CA SER A 2 -2.49 -21.00 -22.63
C SER A 2 -1.80 -20.19 -21.52
N ALA A 3 -1.65 -20.72 -20.31
CA ALA A 3 -0.81 -20.08 -19.31
C ALA A 3 0.64 -20.31 -19.75
N ASP A 4 1.24 -19.28 -20.32
CA ASP A 4 2.62 -19.26 -20.77
C ASP A 4 3.54 -19.48 -19.55
N ARG A 5 3.83 -20.76 -19.29
CA ARG A 5 4.85 -21.16 -18.32
C ARG A 5 6.21 -20.79 -18.93
N SER A 6 6.59 -19.52 -18.78
CA SER A 6 7.95 -19.07 -19.05
C SER A 6 8.93 -19.93 -18.26
N ALA A 7 9.81 -20.62 -18.99
CA ALA A 7 10.78 -21.60 -18.52
C ALA A 7 11.84 -21.06 -17.53
N ARG A 8 11.66 -19.87 -16.96
CA ARG A 8 12.64 -19.17 -16.10
C ARG A 8 12.05 -18.45 -14.88
N GLY A 9 10.77 -18.65 -14.53
CA GLY A 9 10.18 -18.03 -13.33
C GLY A 9 9.98 -16.51 -13.41
N PHE A 10 10.01 -15.96 -14.63
CA PHE A 10 9.66 -14.58 -14.93
C PHE A 10 8.20 -14.51 -15.37
N ILE A 11 7.45 -13.58 -14.79
CA ILE A 11 6.03 -13.37 -15.05
C ILE A 11 5.86 -11.95 -15.57
N HIS A 12 5.08 -11.79 -16.65
CA HIS A 12 4.69 -10.46 -17.11
C HIS A 12 3.70 -9.87 -16.11
N ALA A 13 3.94 -8.64 -15.67
CA ALA A 13 3.06 -7.97 -14.73
C ALA A 13 1.73 -7.64 -15.42
N ASP A 14 0.64 -8.19 -14.91
CA ASP A 14 -0.72 -7.73 -15.18
C ASP A 14 -1.30 -7.21 -13.86
N TYR A 15 -1.71 -5.95 -13.88
CA TYR A 15 -2.31 -5.25 -12.73
C TYR A 15 -3.79 -4.95 -12.96
N SER A 16 -4.43 -5.65 -13.90
CA SER A 16 -5.87 -5.57 -14.08
C SER A 16 -6.61 -5.93 -12.79
N SER A 17 -7.73 -5.24 -12.56
CA SER A 17 -8.65 -5.49 -11.45
C SER A 17 -10.05 -5.61 -12.01
N ASN A 18 -10.87 -6.48 -11.44
CA ASN A 18 -12.29 -6.54 -11.71
C ASN A 18 -12.95 -5.22 -11.31
N HIS A 19 -14.03 -4.87 -12.01
CA HIS A 19 -14.91 -3.82 -11.53
C HIS A 19 -15.58 -4.28 -10.22
N VAL A 20 -15.62 -3.36 -9.25
CA VAL A 20 -16.26 -3.57 -7.96
C VAL A 20 -17.10 -2.33 -7.68
N ASP A 21 -18.37 -2.56 -7.34
CA ASP A 21 -19.27 -1.50 -6.91
C ASP A 21 -18.95 -1.15 -5.46
N ILE A 22 -18.41 0.05 -5.27
CA ILE A 22 -18.06 0.57 -3.95
C ILE A 22 -19.27 1.37 -3.46
N PRO A 23 -19.77 1.11 -2.24
CA PRO A 23 -20.88 1.88 -1.70
C PRO A 23 -20.55 3.38 -1.68
N GLU A 24 -21.48 4.21 -2.13
CA GLU A 24 -21.24 5.65 -2.22
C GLU A 24 -20.87 6.26 -0.87
N SER A 25 -21.44 5.74 0.22
CA SER A 25 -21.20 6.18 1.60
C SER A 25 -19.87 5.69 2.18
N PHE A 26 -19.24 4.65 1.62
CA PHE A 26 -18.08 4.01 2.22
C PHE A 26 -16.90 4.99 2.32
N LEU A 27 -16.41 5.24 3.55
CA LEU A 27 -15.31 6.18 3.85
C LEU A 27 -15.54 7.65 3.49
N THR A 28 -16.78 8.12 3.33
CA THR A 28 -17.06 9.52 2.95
C THR A 28 -17.27 10.48 4.13
N GLY A 29 -17.38 9.97 5.35
CA GLY A 29 -17.65 10.75 6.56
C GLY A 29 -16.45 10.97 7.48
N PRO A 30 -16.65 11.61 8.64
CA PRO A 30 -15.68 11.65 9.72
C PRO A 30 -15.50 10.27 10.35
N ALA A 31 -14.28 9.97 10.83
CA ALA A 31 -13.99 8.71 11.54
C ALA A 31 -14.92 8.54 12.74
N ALA A 32 -15.25 7.28 13.06
CA ALA A 32 -16.15 6.98 14.17
C ALA A 32 -15.62 7.55 15.50
N ASP A 33 -14.30 7.46 15.68
CA ASP A 33 -13.56 8.08 16.77
C ASP A 33 -12.59 9.13 16.20
N PRO A 34 -12.19 10.15 17.00
CA PRO A 34 -11.21 11.14 16.55
C PRO A 34 -9.91 10.48 16.08
N VAL A 35 -9.48 10.83 14.86
CA VAL A 35 -8.21 10.38 14.32
C VAL A 35 -7.09 11.09 15.06
N THR A 36 -6.22 10.33 15.71
CA THR A 36 -5.08 10.89 16.44
C THR A 36 -3.78 10.54 15.75
N PHE A 37 -2.75 11.34 15.98
CA PHE A 37 -1.47 11.20 15.30
C PHE A 37 -0.31 11.47 16.26
N ARG A 38 0.66 10.55 16.29
CA ARG A 38 1.82 10.65 17.19
C ARG A 38 3.10 10.07 16.57
N PRO A 39 4.29 10.59 16.91
CA PRO A 39 5.55 10.00 16.45
C PRO A 39 5.72 8.55 16.92
N VAL A 40 6.38 7.73 16.10
CA VAL A 40 6.78 6.36 16.51
C VAL A 40 7.82 6.46 17.64
N PRO A 41 7.62 5.75 18.77
CA PRO A 41 8.55 5.75 19.90
C PRO A 41 9.75 4.82 19.63
N TRP A 42 10.64 5.23 18.73
CA TRP A 42 11.73 4.37 18.26
C TRP A 42 12.65 3.86 19.37
N LYS A 43 13.01 4.71 20.33
CA LYS A 43 13.98 4.37 21.39
C LYS A 43 13.46 3.27 22.31
N GLU A 44 12.15 3.21 22.48
CA GLU A 44 11.45 2.24 23.31
C GLU A 44 10.96 1.01 22.50
N SER A 45 11.23 0.97 21.19
CA SER A 45 10.81 -0.11 20.29
C SER A 45 11.89 -1.18 20.09
N ASP A 46 11.52 -2.30 19.46
CA ASP A 46 12.44 -3.38 19.07
C ASP A 46 13.40 -3.02 17.92
N VAL A 47 13.34 -1.78 17.42
CA VAL A 47 14.16 -1.27 16.31
C VAL A 47 14.70 0.15 16.60
N PRO A 48 15.45 0.35 17.70
CA PRO A 48 15.95 1.65 18.12
C PRO A 48 16.94 2.29 17.14
N GLU A 49 17.53 1.51 16.22
CA GLU A 49 18.40 2.00 15.14
C GLU A 49 17.71 3.03 14.23
N TYR A 50 16.37 3.05 14.18
CA TYR A 50 15.59 4.02 13.41
C TYR A 50 15.26 5.31 14.17
N ALA A 51 15.86 5.57 15.33
CA ALA A 51 15.59 6.78 16.13
C ALA A 51 15.86 8.12 15.40
N LYS A 52 16.62 8.10 14.31
CA LYS A 52 16.85 9.28 13.44
C LYS A 52 15.84 9.40 12.28
N CYS A 53 14.98 8.39 12.11
CA CYS A 53 13.96 8.34 11.06
C CYS A 53 12.69 9.06 11.49
N LYS A 54 11.98 9.57 10.49
CA LYS A 54 10.67 10.22 10.64
C LYS A 54 9.57 9.21 10.36
N ALA A 55 8.80 8.86 11.39
CA ALA A 55 7.63 8.00 11.26
C ALA A 55 6.63 8.34 12.36
N TRP A 56 5.36 8.05 12.06
CA TRP A 56 4.25 8.35 12.94
C TRP A 56 3.17 7.28 12.84
N ILE A 57 2.35 7.22 13.87
CA ILE A 57 1.21 6.32 14.04
C ILE A 57 -0.05 7.18 13.94
N LEU A 58 -0.96 6.78 13.06
CA LEU A 58 -2.32 7.32 13.03
C LEU A 58 -3.23 6.26 13.65
N ASP A 59 -3.94 6.64 14.71
CA ASP A 59 -4.92 5.78 15.37
C ASP A 59 -6.34 6.22 14.93
N ASN A 60 -7.27 5.25 14.87
CA ASN A 60 -8.69 5.45 14.54
C ASN A 60 -9.01 5.93 13.11
N VAL A 61 -8.11 5.73 12.13
CA VAL A 61 -8.38 6.07 10.72
C VAL A 61 -9.56 5.29 10.16
N LEU A 62 -9.64 3.99 10.51
CA LEU A 62 -10.67 3.06 10.10
C LEU A 62 -11.14 2.27 11.32
N SER A 63 -12.46 2.04 11.41
CA SER A 63 -13.04 1.04 12.31
C SER A 63 -12.70 -0.39 11.85
N ARG A 64 -13.01 -1.38 12.70
CA ARG A 64 -12.82 -2.80 12.35
C ARG A 64 -13.71 -3.19 11.17
N GLU A 65 -14.95 -2.75 11.18
CA GLU A 65 -15.95 -3.04 10.16
C GLU A 65 -15.52 -2.44 8.81
N GLU A 66 -15.01 -1.20 8.81
CA GLU A 66 -14.46 -0.58 7.60
C GLU A 66 -13.20 -1.28 7.09
N CYS A 67 -12.33 -1.77 7.99
CA CYS A 67 -11.19 -2.58 7.60
C CYS A 67 -11.62 -3.88 6.90
N ASP A 68 -12.60 -4.58 7.49
CA ASP A 68 -13.10 -5.85 6.96
C ASP A 68 -13.80 -5.65 5.60
N GLU A 69 -14.58 -4.56 5.44
CA GLU A 69 -15.20 -4.20 4.17
C GLU A 69 -14.16 -3.82 3.11
N LEU A 70 -13.13 -3.04 3.45
CA LEU A 70 -12.06 -2.68 2.52
C LEU A 70 -11.30 -3.92 2.02
N ILE A 71 -11.07 -4.90 2.91
CA ILE A 71 -10.46 -6.19 2.54
C ILE A 71 -11.38 -6.96 1.59
N ALA A 72 -12.68 -7.05 1.89
CA ALA A 72 -13.64 -7.76 1.04
C ALA A 72 -13.74 -7.13 -0.37
N LEU A 73 -13.75 -5.80 -0.46
CA LEU A 73 -13.73 -5.07 -1.73
C LEU A 73 -12.45 -5.36 -2.53
N ALA A 74 -11.29 -5.41 -1.86
CA ALA A 74 -10.02 -5.77 -2.51
C ALA A 74 -10.02 -7.23 -2.99
N GLU A 75 -10.55 -8.16 -2.20
CA GLU A 75 -10.68 -9.58 -2.60
C GLU A 75 -11.64 -9.80 -3.78
N ALA A 76 -12.67 -8.95 -3.90
CA ALA A 76 -13.58 -8.92 -5.04
C ALA A 76 -12.93 -8.32 -6.30
N SER A 77 -12.03 -7.33 -6.13
CA SER A 77 -11.33 -6.69 -7.24
C SER A 77 -10.25 -7.58 -7.86
N ALA A 78 -9.73 -8.57 -7.13
CA ALA A 78 -8.68 -9.45 -7.62
C ALA A 78 -9.18 -10.41 -8.72
N PRO A 79 -8.59 -10.41 -9.93
CA PRO A 79 -8.90 -11.38 -10.96
C PRO A 79 -8.55 -12.80 -10.52
N ARG A 80 -9.39 -13.77 -10.87
CA ARG A 80 -9.21 -15.19 -10.58
C ARG A 80 -9.22 -15.98 -11.88
N GLU A 81 -8.35 -16.98 -12.01
CA GLU A 81 -8.38 -17.86 -13.19
C GLU A 81 -9.59 -18.78 -13.13
N LYS A 82 -9.93 -19.25 -11.92
CA LYS A 82 -11.12 -20.03 -11.64
C LYS A 82 -11.87 -19.48 -10.42
N PRO A 83 -13.20 -19.68 -10.33
CA PRO A 83 -14.00 -19.17 -9.20
C PRO A 83 -13.48 -19.61 -7.81
N GLU A 84 -12.94 -20.82 -7.71
CA GLU A 84 -12.40 -21.41 -6.49
C GLU A 84 -11.00 -20.91 -6.10
N ASP A 85 -10.31 -20.19 -6.98
CA ASP A 85 -8.95 -19.73 -6.72
C ASP A 85 -8.94 -18.62 -5.66
N SER A 86 -7.86 -18.59 -4.88
CA SER A 86 -7.60 -17.51 -3.93
C SER A 86 -7.41 -16.18 -4.68
N PRO A 87 -8.03 -15.07 -4.22
CA PRO A 87 -7.74 -13.73 -4.74
C PRO A 87 -6.32 -13.27 -4.40
N TRP A 88 -5.72 -13.82 -3.34
CA TRP A 88 -4.37 -13.51 -2.91
C TRP A 88 -3.35 -14.26 -3.74
N ARG A 89 -2.46 -13.50 -4.41
CA ARG A 89 -1.36 -14.05 -5.22
C ARG A 89 0.00 -13.74 -4.59
N PRO A 90 1.03 -14.58 -4.80
CA PRO A 90 2.37 -14.32 -4.29
C PRO A 90 2.89 -12.92 -4.65
N ALA A 91 3.43 -12.20 -3.68
CA ALA A 91 3.96 -10.87 -3.86
C ALA A 91 5.32 -10.92 -4.59
N LEU A 92 5.29 -10.76 -5.91
CA LEU A 92 6.49 -10.80 -6.79
C LEU A 92 7.27 -9.49 -6.80
N ILE A 93 8.59 -9.57 -6.96
CA ILE A 93 9.47 -8.39 -7.07
C ILE A 93 9.64 -7.99 -8.54
N SER A 94 9.65 -6.68 -8.82
CA SER A 94 9.98 -6.16 -10.15
C SER A 94 11.48 -6.28 -10.38
N VAL A 95 11.88 -6.98 -11.45
CA VAL A 95 13.30 -7.15 -11.84
C VAL A 95 13.65 -6.41 -13.12
N ALA A 96 12.66 -6.09 -13.94
CA ALA A 96 12.75 -5.20 -15.09
C ALA A 96 11.37 -4.56 -15.33
N PRO A 97 11.24 -3.52 -16.19
CA PRO A 97 9.94 -2.96 -16.55
C PRO A 97 8.99 -4.06 -17.04
N GLY A 98 7.85 -4.21 -16.37
CA GLY A 98 6.82 -5.22 -16.71
C GLY A 98 7.20 -6.67 -16.38
N VAL A 99 8.36 -6.94 -15.80
CA VAL A 99 8.81 -8.31 -15.49
C VAL A 99 8.98 -8.48 -13.98
N GLU A 100 8.29 -9.48 -13.44
CA GLU A 100 8.35 -9.83 -12.04
C GLU A 100 8.85 -11.26 -11.81
N THR A 101 9.44 -11.50 -10.64
CA THR A 101 9.85 -12.85 -10.22
C THR A 101 9.66 -13.05 -8.72
N ARG A 102 9.64 -14.32 -8.28
CA ARG A 102 9.63 -14.66 -6.85
C ARG A 102 11.03 -14.47 -6.29
N ALA A 103 11.13 -13.86 -5.10
CA ALA A 103 12.37 -13.75 -4.36
C ALA A 103 12.18 -14.29 -2.94
N PRO A 104 12.06 -15.62 -2.77
CA PRO A 104 11.65 -16.23 -1.50
C PRO A 104 12.63 -15.94 -0.35
N GLY A 105 13.91 -15.66 -0.61
CA GLY A 105 14.87 -15.24 0.41
C GLY A 105 14.74 -13.76 0.85
N TYR A 106 14.03 -12.94 0.07
CA TYR A 106 13.86 -11.50 0.33
C TYR A 106 12.45 -11.16 0.81
N ARG A 107 11.41 -11.70 0.15
CA ARG A 107 10.01 -11.53 0.53
C ARG A 107 9.24 -12.81 0.27
N ASN A 108 8.47 -13.23 1.27
CA ASN A 108 7.51 -14.30 1.17
C ASN A 108 6.19 -13.80 1.77
N SER A 109 5.29 -13.33 0.93
CA SER A 109 3.95 -12.88 1.30
C SER A 109 3.03 -12.97 0.09
N ASP A 110 1.72 -12.88 0.32
CA ASP A 110 0.75 -12.71 -0.75
C ASP A 110 0.28 -11.26 -0.84
N ARG A 111 -0.28 -10.89 -1.99
CA ARG A 111 -0.80 -9.55 -2.23
C ARG A 111 -2.01 -9.52 -3.14
N ILE A 112 -2.73 -8.40 -3.03
CA ILE A 112 -3.64 -7.88 -4.04
C ILE A 112 -3.12 -6.49 -4.45
N ILE A 113 -3.13 -6.20 -5.74
CA ILE A 113 -2.87 -4.86 -6.28
C ILE A 113 -4.20 -4.35 -6.81
N TRP A 114 -4.60 -3.17 -6.34
CA TRP A 114 -5.85 -2.56 -6.75
C TRP A 114 -5.65 -1.07 -6.98
N ASP A 115 -5.74 -0.64 -8.24
CA ASP A 115 -5.64 0.75 -8.65
C ASP A 115 -7.04 1.39 -8.56
N LYS A 116 -7.28 2.24 -7.56
CA LYS A 116 -8.58 2.90 -7.36
C LYS A 116 -8.44 4.23 -6.63
N GLN A 117 -8.25 5.32 -7.39
CA GLN A 117 -8.06 6.67 -6.84
C GLN A 117 -9.18 7.09 -5.88
N LEU A 118 -10.45 6.77 -6.19
CA LEU A 118 -11.60 7.10 -5.33
C LEU A 118 -11.43 6.64 -3.87
N LEU A 119 -10.96 5.40 -3.64
CA LEU A 119 -10.76 4.90 -2.28
C LEU A 119 -9.53 5.51 -1.63
N VAL A 120 -8.48 5.72 -2.41
CA VAL A 120 -7.23 6.33 -1.95
C VAL A 120 -7.46 7.76 -1.48
N ASP A 121 -8.28 8.53 -2.19
CA ASP A 121 -8.68 9.88 -1.81
C ASP A 121 -9.50 9.86 -0.52
N ARG A 122 -10.51 9.00 -0.43
CA ARG A 122 -11.32 8.85 0.78
C ARG A 122 -10.49 8.43 1.99
N LEU A 123 -9.54 7.50 1.82
CA LEU A 123 -8.60 7.11 2.87
C LEU A 123 -7.69 8.26 3.29
N TRP A 124 -7.23 9.07 2.34
CA TRP A 124 -6.46 10.27 2.64
C TRP A 124 -7.29 11.29 3.41
N ASP A 125 -8.54 11.52 3.02
CA ASP A 125 -9.47 12.42 3.72
C ASP A 125 -9.71 11.95 5.17
N ARG A 126 -9.74 10.64 5.43
CA ARG A 126 -9.76 10.08 6.80
C ARG A 126 -8.48 10.43 7.56
N CYS A 127 -7.31 10.15 6.98
CA CYS A 127 -6.03 10.47 7.60
C CYS A 127 -5.90 11.98 7.91
N ALA A 128 -6.32 12.84 6.98
CA ALA A 128 -6.23 14.29 7.07
C ALA A 128 -7.09 14.91 8.19
N GLN A 129 -7.99 14.13 8.80
CA GLN A 129 -8.72 14.55 10.01
C GLN A 129 -7.81 14.66 11.24
N ALA A 130 -6.63 14.05 11.22
CA ALA A 130 -5.64 14.23 12.27
C ALA A 130 -5.03 15.64 12.23
N GLU A 131 -5.22 16.39 13.31
CA GLU A 131 -4.68 17.74 13.45
C GLU A 131 -3.16 17.79 13.22
N GLY A 132 -2.71 18.69 12.35
CA GLY A 132 -1.29 18.88 12.04
C GLY A 132 -0.70 17.91 11.01
N LEU A 133 -1.43 16.87 10.59
CA LEU A 133 -0.90 15.90 9.63
C LEU A 133 -0.68 16.51 8.25
N GLN A 134 -1.63 17.31 7.77
CA GLN A 134 -1.55 17.91 6.43
C GLN A 134 -0.35 18.85 6.34
N GLU A 135 -0.11 19.68 7.36
CA GLU A 135 1.02 20.58 7.46
C GLU A 135 2.34 19.81 7.51
N LEU A 136 2.36 18.69 8.24
CA LEU A 136 3.55 17.86 8.36
C LEU A 136 3.99 17.27 7.02
N VAL A 137 3.03 16.78 6.21
CA VAL A 137 3.34 16.12 4.93
C VAL A 137 3.33 17.06 3.74
N ALA A 138 2.84 18.30 3.90
CA ALA A 138 2.65 19.28 2.83
C ALA A 138 3.89 19.47 1.95
N THR A 139 5.07 19.40 2.55
CA THR A 139 6.34 19.59 1.82
C THR A 139 7.44 18.64 2.26
N ALA A 140 8.31 18.28 1.31
CA ALA A 140 9.53 17.52 1.60
C ALA A 140 10.72 18.06 0.79
N PRO A 141 11.95 18.01 1.34
CA PRO A 141 13.13 18.43 0.59
C PRO A 141 13.33 17.54 -0.64
N CYS A 142 13.57 18.14 -1.80
CA CYS A 142 13.92 17.40 -3.00
C CYS A 142 15.39 16.97 -2.93
N SER A 143 15.62 15.74 -2.46
CA SER A 143 16.98 15.17 -2.33
C SER A 143 17.54 14.65 -3.66
N ARG A 144 16.72 14.53 -4.71
CA ARG A 144 17.13 14.03 -6.03
C ARG A 144 17.28 15.20 -7.00
N PRO A 145 18.34 15.23 -7.82
CA PRO A 145 18.42 16.18 -8.92
C PRO A 145 17.24 15.95 -9.88
N ASP A 146 16.71 17.03 -10.47
CA ASP A 146 15.80 16.90 -11.62
C ASP A 146 16.51 16.25 -12.83
N HIS A 147 15.80 16.02 -13.93
CA HIS A 147 16.40 15.41 -15.14
C HIS A 147 17.58 16.24 -15.69
N LYS A 148 17.66 17.53 -15.35
CA LYS A 148 18.68 18.49 -15.77
C LYS A 148 19.82 18.63 -14.75
N GLY A 149 19.79 17.86 -13.66
CA GLY A 149 20.81 17.88 -12.62
C GLY A 149 20.62 18.96 -11.55
N ASN A 150 19.51 19.71 -11.55
CA ASN A 150 19.24 20.73 -10.54
C ASN A 150 18.82 20.07 -9.22
N LYS A 151 19.61 20.28 -8.17
CA LYS A 151 19.35 19.78 -6.81
C LYS A 151 18.51 20.74 -5.95
N LYS A 152 17.71 21.61 -6.57
CA LYS A 152 17.02 22.69 -5.86
C LYS A 152 15.52 22.53 -6.05
N GLY A 153 14.84 22.14 -4.98
CA GLY A 153 13.38 22.09 -4.97
C GLY A 153 12.81 21.57 -3.66
N THR A 154 11.52 21.81 -3.50
CA THR A 154 10.69 21.27 -2.44
C THR A 154 9.57 20.48 -3.12
N TRP A 155 9.46 19.20 -2.80
CA TRP A 155 8.29 18.41 -3.19
C TRP A 155 7.08 18.97 -2.46
N GLN A 156 6.00 19.20 -3.19
CA GLN A 156 4.69 19.51 -2.62
C GLN A 156 3.85 18.25 -2.63
N PHE A 157 3.15 17.99 -1.54
CA PHE A 157 2.22 16.88 -1.46
C PHE A 157 1.02 17.15 -2.37
N HIS A 158 0.79 16.24 -3.31
CA HIS A 158 -0.35 16.31 -4.22
C HIS A 158 -1.48 15.36 -3.78
N GLY A 159 -1.12 14.15 -3.36
CA GLY A 159 -2.04 13.10 -2.99
C GLY A 159 -1.32 11.76 -2.87
N LEU A 160 -2.07 10.75 -2.50
CA LEU A 160 -1.60 9.36 -2.45
C LEU A 160 -1.72 8.71 -3.84
N ASN A 161 -0.84 7.74 -4.11
CA ASN A 161 -0.85 6.98 -5.35
C ASN A 161 -2.07 6.05 -5.42
N GLU A 162 -2.79 6.01 -6.55
CA GLU A 162 -3.98 5.16 -6.74
C GLU A 162 -3.74 3.67 -6.50
N ARG A 163 -2.49 3.21 -6.67
CA ARG A 163 -2.10 1.81 -6.54
C ARG A 163 -2.00 1.37 -5.09
N MET A 164 -3.08 0.83 -4.57
CA MET A 164 -3.10 0.16 -3.28
C MET A 164 -2.47 -1.23 -3.40
N ARG A 165 -1.70 -1.61 -2.37
CA ARG A 165 -1.11 -2.94 -2.24
C ARG A 165 -1.55 -3.53 -0.91
N PHE A 166 -2.50 -4.44 -0.96
CA PHE A 166 -2.90 -5.24 0.19
C PHE A 166 -1.89 -6.37 0.35
N LEU A 167 -1.30 -6.51 1.53
CA LEU A 167 -0.31 -7.55 1.81
C LEU A 167 -0.86 -8.50 2.88
N LYS A 168 -0.79 -9.80 2.61
CA LYS A 168 -1.21 -10.85 3.53
C LYS A 168 -0.01 -11.68 3.96
N TYR A 169 0.12 -11.84 5.28
CA TYR A 169 1.15 -12.65 5.92
C TYR A 169 0.48 -13.73 6.76
N THR A 170 0.72 -14.99 6.42
CA THR A 170 0.33 -16.16 7.22
C THR A 170 1.54 -16.68 8.00
N PRO A 171 1.38 -17.63 8.95
CA PRO A 171 2.52 -18.21 9.66
C PRO A 171 3.61 -18.70 8.68
N GLY A 172 4.85 -18.25 8.90
CA GLY A 172 6.01 -18.55 8.05
C GLY A 172 6.29 -17.55 6.91
N MET A 173 5.38 -16.60 6.65
CA MET A 173 5.60 -15.49 5.72
C MET A 173 6.38 -14.34 6.37
N PHE A 174 7.14 -13.59 5.58
CA PHE A 174 8.00 -12.51 6.07
C PHE A 174 8.33 -11.46 5.00
N PHE A 175 8.68 -10.27 5.45
CA PHE A 175 9.32 -9.24 4.65
C PHE A 175 10.75 -9.04 5.17
N ARG A 176 11.72 -9.61 4.44
CA ARG A 176 13.15 -9.68 4.80
C ARG A 176 13.42 -10.30 6.17
N ARG A 177 14.13 -11.44 6.20
CA ARG A 177 14.63 -11.98 7.48
C ARG A 177 15.70 -11.04 8.05
N LYS A 178 15.68 -10.85 9.37
CA LYS A 178 16.80 -10.25 10.12
C LYS A 178 18.01 -11.18 10.04
#